data_AF-A0A2E7LAT3-F1
#
_entry.id   AF-A0A2E7LAT3-F1
#
_cell.length_a   1.000
_cell.length_b   1.000
_cell.length_c   1.000
_cell.angle_alpha   90.00
_cell.angle_beta   90.00
_cell.angle_gamma   90.00
#
_symmetry.space_group_name_H-M   'P 1'
#
loop_
_entity.id
_entity.type
_entity.pdbx_description
1 polymer ?
#
loop_
_entity_poly.entity_id
_entity_poly.type
_entity_poly.pdbx_seq_one_letter_code
_entity_poly.pdbx_strand_id
1 'polypeptide(L)'
;MTSRHTPLGLVGVLSTILVSVTAAAAPETRHALNQPFQQKLQALAERCAELKLPDQAEITRQWFLHRAPDRQYLFLPGPDDPHAPRDNQPRLVKLWAEKFRQLRREQAERLFTAAQQSLAAADAQRAYRLLHEVLHEQPDHTQALTILGYTPGTRRRPRARAGRTQHPQFGWPRGKYWNISSPHFTITTSHSARAGLQLAEELEGMLIAWRQLFFDFWGVKASLKARFKGGKLPLARPDASKKFAVVLFRNREEYTSLLAQIEPQIARTVGYYQAARKRSFFFANDSTVATRFHEATHQFFQESRRVPENVGEASDFWIVEGIALYMESLERYPDHCTVGGFDANRLQYARQRLVNEKFYLPLGDLSALGRQTLQEHPSLRRLYSQSAGLTHFLIDGAGGQFRPGVLKYLQAIYLGRSNTQTLAASVDSSLDLLDKSYRDFLDVTDQQLQQLKPASRIRNLCLPRTKTTSAGLARLIEYNQLEWLDISFTGADDRLLVKLPGPLLERLNLEGTAISDSALANIGSFTNLRELDLSQTKVGDDGIAHLENLLQLEVLYLTGTRITDAGLHHLESLKNLEILDVGKTKVSVDALQRLGKQLPRLEPQ
;
A
#
# COMPACT_ATOMS: atom_id res chain seq x y z
N MET A 1 -8.47 77.91 -55.61
CA MET A 1 -7.91 79.17 -55.09
C MET A 1 -8.31 79.29 -53.63
N THR A 2 -7.31 79.35 -52.72
CA THR A 2 -7.24 79.95 -51.35
C THR A 2 -8.45 79.80 -50.39
N SER A 3 -8.36 79.38 -49.12
CA SER A 3 -7.42 79.74 -48.04
C SER A 3 -7.44 78.69 -46.91
N ARG A 4 -6.28 78.21 -46.41
CA ARG A 4 -5.61 78.53 -45.13
C ARG A 4 -6.47 78.51 -43.85
N HIS A 5 -6.17 77.60 -42.93
CA HIS A 5 -5.52 77.87 -41.63
C HIS A 5 -5.20 76.58 -40.84
N THR A 6 -3.96 76.47 -40.37
CA THR A 6 -3.42 75.58 -39.31
C THR A 6 -3.95 76.00 -37.91
N PRO A 7 -3.96 75.16 -36.84
CA PRO A 7 -2.70 74.84 -36.13
C PRO A 7 -2.56 73.50 -35.37
N LEU A 8 -1.30 73.31 -34.97
CA LEU A 8 -0.64 72.44 -33.99
C LEU A 8 -1.47 71.84 -32.84
N GLY A 9 -0.99 70.68 -32.33
CA GLY A 9 -0.98 70.43 -30.88
C GLY A 9 -1.01 68.96 -30.41
N LEU A 10 0.20 68.40 -30.26
CA LEU A 10 0.64 67.27 -29.41
C LEU A 10 -0.35 66.40 -28.58
N VAL A 11 -0.16 65.08 -28.77
CA VAL A 11 0.12 64.02 -27.76
C VAL A 11 -0.97 63.65 -26.74
N GLY A 12 -1.48 62.42 -26.90
CA GLY A 12 -2.10 61.62 -25.85
C GLY A 12 -1.99 60.13 -26.20
N VAL A 13 -0.99 59.45 -25.65
CA VAL A 13 -0.79 57.99 -25.76
C VAL A 13 -1.82 57.28 -24.87
N LEU A 14 -2.77 56.59 -25.48
CA LEU A 14 -3.65 55.62 -24.83
C LEU A 14 -3.13 54.21 -25.15
N SER A 15 -2.24 53.68 -24.30
CA SER A 15 -1.89 52.26 -24.33
C SER A 15 -2.92 51.48 -23.53
N THR A 16 -3.88 50.90 -24.25
CA THR A 16 -4.84 49.92 -23.74
C THR A 16 -4.10 48.63 -23.39
N ILE A 17 -3.94 48.32 -22.10
CA ILE A 17 -3.44 47.01 -21.66
C ILE A 17 -4.56 45.99 -21.90
N LEU A 18 -4.51 45.29 -23.02
CA LEU A 18 -5.21 44.02 -23.18
C LEU A 18 -4.48 42.97 -22.34
N VAL A 19 -5.07 42.60 -21.21
CA VAL A 19 -4.73 41.34 -20.53
C VAL A 19 -5.28 40.22 -21.40
N SER A 20 -4.41 39.58 -22.16
CA SER A 20 -4.71 38.34 -22.86
C SER A 20 -5.00 37.25 -21.83
N VAL A 21 -6.26 36.83 -21.74
CA VAL A 21 -6.65 35.58 -21.08
C VAL A 21 -6.11 34.45 -21.95
N THR A 22 -4.91 33.98 -21.62
CA THR A 22 -4.38 32.75 -22.22
C THR A 22 -5.26 31.59 -21.76
N ALA A 23 -5.80 30.85 -22.74
CA ALA A 23 -6.42 29.56 -22.48
C ALA A 23 -5.43 28.70 -21.68
N ALA A 24 -5.83 28.21 -20.51
CA ALA A 24 -4.96 27.43 -19.66
C ALA A 24 -4.50 26.19 -20.42
N ALA A 25 -3.19 26.07 -20.64
CA ALA A 25 -2.60 24.88 -21.24
C ALA A 25 -3.00 23.63 -20.42
N ALA A 26 -3.30 22.53 -21.11
CA ALA A 26 -3.65 21.27 -20.46
C ALA A 26 -2.53 20.84 -19.48
N PRO A 27 -2.87 20.23 -18.32
CA PRO A 27 -1.86 19.81 -17.36
C PRO A 27 -0.85 18.85 -18.01
N GLU A 28 0.45 19.15 -17.88
CA GLU A 28 1.52 18.30 -18.44
C GLU A 28 1.39 16.84 -17.96
N THR A 29 1.78 15.88 -18.80
CA THR A 29 1.84 14.47 -18.36
C THR A 29 2.95 14.28 -17.32
N ARG A 30 2.82 13.24 -16.48
CA ARG A 30 3.86 12.93 -15.49
C ARG A 30 5.24 12.72 -16.13
N HIS A 31 5.28 12.06 -17.28
CA HIS A 31 6.51 11.85 -18.02
C HIS A 31 7.15 13.17 -18.45
N ALA A 32 6.39 14.07 -19.06
CA ALA A 32 6.88 15.39 -19.48
C ALA A 32 7.35 16.27 -18.30
N LEU A 33 6.66 16.18 -17.16
CA LEU A 33 7.06 16.87 -15.93
C LEU A 33 8.42 16.39 -15.42
N ASN A 34 8.67 15.09 -15.46
CA ASN A 34 9.82 14.48 -14.80
C ASN A 34 11.05 14.31 -15.71
N GLN A 35 10.87 14.13 -17.02
CA GLN A 35 11.96 13.79 -17.94
C GLN A 35 13.13 14.78 -17.90
N PRO A 36 12.93 16.12 -17.96
CA PRO A 36 14.05 17.06 -17.91
C PRO A 36 14.81 17.02 -16.58
N PHE A 37 14.11 16.79 -15.47
CA PHE A 37 14.72 16.69 -14.14
C PHE A 37 15.55 15.41 -14.03
N GLN A 38 15.01 14.27 -14.48
CA GLN A 38 15.73 13.01 -14.51
C GLN A 38 17.04 13.10 -15.31
N GLN A 39 17.01 13.73 -16.49
CA GLN A 39 18.21 13.93 -17.31
C GLN A 39 19.27 14.79 -16.60
N LYS A 40 18.85 15.88 -15.94
CA LYS A 40 19.76 16.76 -15.19
C LYS A 40 20.36 16.05 -13.96
N LEU A 41 19.58 15.23 -13.25
CA LEU A 41 20.08 14.42 -12.14
C LEU A 41 21.09 13.36 -12.62
N GLN A 42 20.79 12.68 -13.73
CA GLN A 42 21.70 11.70 -14.31
C GLN A 42 23.05 12.33 -14.68
N ALA A 43 23.03 13.47 -15.36
CA ALA A 43 24.25 14.21 -15.71
C ALA A 43 25.04 14.67 -14.47
N LEU A 44 24.35 15.10 -13.40
CA LEU A 44 25.01 15.46 -12.15
C LEU A 44 25.64 14.24 -11.46
N ALA A 45 24.96 13.09 -11.46
CA ALA A 45 25.49 11.86 -10.88
C ALA A 45 26.72 11.34 -11.63
N GLU A 46 26.72 11.40 -12.96
CA GLU A 46 27.88 11.08 -13.80
C GLU A 46 29.05 12.00 -13.49
N ARG A 47 28.78 13.31 -13.37
CA ARG A 47 29.82 14.28 -13.00
C ARG A 47 30.38 14.03 -11.60
N CYS A 48 29.56 13.62 -10.64
CA CYS A 48 30.04 13.20 -9.32
C CYS A 48 30.96 11.98 -9.41
N ALA A 49 30.63 10.99 -10.24
CA ALA A 49 31.46 9.82 -10.45
C ALA A 49 32.83 10.19 -11.05
N GLU A 50 32.87 11.07 -12.06
CA GLU A 50 34.12 11.59 -12.64
C GLU A 50 35.00 12.31 -11.61
N LEU A 51 34.36 13.06 -10.70
CA LEU A 51 35.03 13.80 -9.63
C LEU A 51 35.36 12.94 -8.39
N LYS A 52 35.18 11.62 -8.47
CA LYS A 52 35.43 10.65 -7.38
C LYS A 52 34.61 10.96 -6.11
N LEU A 53 33.34 11.31 -6.30
CA LEU A 53 32.34 11.54 -5.25
C LEU A 53 31.26 10.43 -5.27
N PRO A 54 31.58 9.19 -4.89
CA PRO A 54 30.68 8.04 -5.03
C PRO A 54 29.39 8.21 -4.24
N ASP A 55 29.45 8.72 -3.00
CA ASP A 55 28.27 8.93 -2.15
C ASP A 55 27.31 9.94 -2.79
N GLN A 56 27.83 11.05 -3.33
CA GLN A 56 27.02 12.08 -3.98
C GLN A 56 26.43 11.59 -5.29
N ALA A 57 27.18 10.80 -6.06
CA ALA A 57 26.66 10.15 -7.26
C ALA A 57 25.49 9.24 -6.91
N GLU A 58 25.61 8.44 -5.85
CA GLU A 58 24.54 7.53 -5.42
C GLU A 58 23.32 8.27 -4.87
N ILE A 59 23.51 9.26 -3.99
CA ILE A 59 22.42 10.13 -3.51
C ILE A 59 21.67 10.75 -4.69
N THR A 60 22.41 11.25 -5.69
CA THR A 60 21.80 11.91 -6.86
C THR A 60 20.98 10.93 -7.72
N ARG A 61 21.48 9.69 -7.93
CA ARG A 61 20.73 8.65 -8.68
C ARG A 61 19.48 8.21 -7.93
N GLN A 62 19.61 7.96 -6.62
CA GLN A 62 18.52 7.46 -5.79
C GLN A 62 17.43 8.51 -5.52
N TRP A 63 17.74 9.81 -5.68
CA TRP A 63 16.76 10.88 -5.50
C TRP A 63 15.58 10.77 -6.48
N PHE A 64 15.85 10.36 -7.72
CA PHE A 64 14.77 10.19 -8.70
C PHE A 64 14.02 8.88 -8.44
N LEU A 65 12.84 8.99 -7.83
CA LEU A 65 11.98 7.84 -7.58
C LEU A 65 11.30 7.35 -8.86
N HIS A 66 11.73 6.19 -9.36
CA HIS A 66 11.01 5.45 -10.38
C HIS A 66 9.68 4.93 -9.82
N ARG A 67 8.56 5.40 -10.40
CA ARG A 67 7.21 5.09 -9.92
C ARG A 67 6.63 3.89 -10.66
N ALA A 68 6.32 2.83 -9.94
CA ALA A 68 5.54 1.71 -10.47
C ALA A 68 4.09 2.18 -10.74
N PRO A 69 3.49 1.77 -11.87
CA PRO A 69 2.16 2.25 -12.28
C PRO A 69 1.02 1.74 -11.39
N ASP A 70 1.23 0.62 -10.70
CA ASP A 70 0.29 -0.05 -9.81
C ASP A 70 0.41 0.42 -8.35
N ARG A 71 1.12 1.53 -8.11
CA ARG A 71 1.44 2.00 -6.76
C ARG A 71 1.28 3.51 -6.62
N GLN A 72 0.74 3.92 -5.48
CA GLN A 72 0.66 5.31 -5.08
C GLN A 72 1.96 5.73 -4.41
N TYR A 73 2.44 6.93 -4.74
CA TYR A 73 3.57 7.59 -4.07
C TYR A 73 3.05 8.85 -3.40
N LEU A 74 3.29 8.96 -2.10
CA LEU A 74 2.73 9.99 -1.21
C LEU A 74 3.88 10.60 -0.40
N PHE A 75 4.15 11.88 -0.60
CA PHE A 75 5.34 12.51 -0.02
C PHE A 75 5.05 13.06 1.36
N LEU A 76 5.95 12.78 2.30
CA LEU A 76 5.89 13.23 3.68
C LEU A 76 6.93 14.34 3.85
N PRO A 77 6.60 15.61 3.51
CA PRO A 77 7.60 16.66 3.50
C PRO A 77 8.22 16.81 4.89
N GLY A 78 9.55 16.73 4.98
CA GLY A 78 10.32 17.03 6.18
C GLY A 78 10.37 18.54 6.47
N PRO A 79 10.80 18.96 7.68
CA PRO A 79 10.97 20.37 8.00
C PRO A 79 12.18 20.99 7.30
N ASP A 80 13.20 20.17 7.02
CA ASP A 80 14.51 20.63 6.55
C ASP A 80 14.93 19.86 5.29
N ASP A 81 15.83 20.46 4.50
CA ASP A 81 16.47 19.79 3.36
C ASP A 81 17.51 18.77 3.86
N PRO A 82 17.35 17.46 3.59
CA PRO A 82 18.27 16.43 4.08
C PRO A 82 19.70 16.58 3.56
N HIS A 83 19.88 17.26 2.41
CA HIS A 83 21.17 17.43 1.74
C HIS A 83 21.62 18.89 1.68
N ALA A 84 21.16 19.73 2.61
CA ALA A 84 21.66 21.10 2.74
C ALA A 84 23.20 21.10 2.98
N PRO A 85 23.95 22.04 2.36
CA PRO A 85 25.39 22.16 2.58
C PRO A 85 25.71 22.35 4.07
N ARG A 86 26.76 21.67 4.56
CA ARG A 86 27.25 21.82 5.95
C ARG A 86 28.64 22.42 5.97
N ASP A 87 28.94 23.23 6.98
CA ASP A 87 30.20 24.00 7.05
C ASP A 87 31.46 23.12 7.03
N ASN A 88 31.41 21.92 7.59
CA ASN A 88 32.56 21.01 7.69
C ASN A 88 32.76 20.10 6.47
N GLN A 89 32.04 20.30 5.37
CA GLN A 89 32.15 19.45 4.17
C GLN A 89 33.26 19.91 3.21
N PRO A 90 33.89 18.98 2.45
CA PRO A 90 34.82 19.31 1.39
C PRO A 90 34.19 20.27 0.35
N ARG A 91 35.01 21.14 -0.25
CA ARG A 91 34.54 22.14 -1.24
C ARG A 91 33.72 21.53 -2.38
N LEU A 92 34.16 20.40 -2.93
CA LEU A 92 33.45 19.72 -4.02
C LEU A 92 32.08 19.18 -3.59
N VAL A 93 31.94 18.71 -2.34
CA VAL A 93 30.67 18.26 -1.77
C VAL A 93 29.72 19.45 -1.58
N LYS A 94 30.22 20.62 -1.15
CA LYS A 94 29.42 21.85 -1.06
C LYS A 94 28.91 22.29 -2.44
N LEU A 95 29.77 22.30 -3.45
CA LEU A 95 29.39 22.64 -4.83
C LEU A 95 28.35 21.66 -5.40
N TRP A 96 28.50 20.36 -5.12
CA TRP A 96 27.48 19.37 -5.46
C TRP A 96 26.15 19.69 -4.76
N ALA A 97 26.16 19.93 -3.44
CA ALA A 97 24.95 20.18 -2.67
C ALA A 97 24.21 21.43 -3.17
N GLU A 98 24.95 22.49 -3.51
CA GLU A 98 24.40 23.71 -4.14
C GLU A 98 23.75 23.39 -5.50
N LYS A 99 24.45 22.65 -6.37
CA LYS A 99 23.93 22.29 -7.69
C LYS A 99 22.71 21.37 -7.59
N PHE A 100 22.76 20.37 -6.73
CA PHE A 100 21.67 19.44 -6.47
C PHE A 100 20.43 20.17 -5.95
N ARG A 101 20.61 21.08 -4.97
CA ARG A 101 19.53 21.93 -4.45
C ARG A 101 18.96 22.87 -5.52
N GLN A 102 19.80 23.41 -6.40
CA GLN A 102 19.34 24.22 -7.54
C GLN A 102 18.42 23.40 -8.46
N LEU A 103 18.83 22.19 -8.86
CA LEU A 103 18.04 21.33 -9.73
C LEU A 103 16.68 20.97 -9.11
N ARG A 104 16.66 20.67 -7.81
CA ARG A 104 15.43 20.37 -7.07
C ARG A 104 14.50 21.59 -6.98
N ARG A 105 15.03 22.80 -6.76
CA ARG A 105 14.23 24.04 -6.80
C ARG A 105 13.62 24.29 -8.17
N GLU A 106 14.38 24.10 -9.24
CA GLU A 106 13.84 24.19 -10.61
C GLU A 106 12.68 23.21 -10.82
N GLN A 107 12.78 21.99 -10.28
CA GLN A 107 11.71 21.00 -10.34
C GLN A 107 10.51 21.38 -9.45
N ALA A 108 10.74 21.95 -8.27
CA ALA A 108 9.70 22.43 -7.37
C ALA A 108 8.81 23.48 -8.06
N GLU A 109 9.40 24.45 -8.76
CA GLU A 109 8.65 25.49 -9.49
C GLU A 109 7.83 24.90 -10.67
N ARG A 110 8.38 23.91 -11.38
CA ARG A 110 7.63 23.19 -12.42
C ARG A 110 6.45 22.41 -11.84
N LEU A 111 6.66 21.71 -10.73
CA LEU A 111 5.59 21.00 -10.01
C LEU A 111 4.52 21.97 -9.49
N PHE A 112 4.91 23.15 -9.01
CA PHE A 112 4.00 24.17 -8.54
C PHE A 112 3.14 24.73 -9.68
N THR A 113 3.76 25.01 -10.83
CA THR A 113 3.06 25.42 -12.05
C THR A 113 2.06 24.33 -12.51
N ALA A 114 2.47 23.06 -12.49
CA ALA A 114 1.60 21.94 -12.81
C ALA A 114 0.43 21.80 -11.81
N ALA A 115 0.63 22.15 -10.53
CA ALA A 115 -0.43 22.18 -9.54
C ALA A 115 -1.47 23.29 -9.86
N GLN A 116 -1.01 24.46 -10.30
CA GLN A 116 -1.89 25.55 -10.75
C GLN A 116 -2.70 25.14 -11.99
N GLN A 117 -2.05 24.52 -12.99
CA GLN A 117 -2.71 24.00 -14.20
C GLN A 117 -3.76 22.93 -13.85
N SER A 118 -3.42 21.99 -12.97
CA SER A 118 -4.35 20.95 -12.51
C SER A 118 -5.59 21.56 -11.85
N LEU A 119 -5.40 22.57 -11.01
CA LEU A 119 -6.50 23.29 -10.38
C LEU A 119 -7.37 24.07 -11.40
N ALA A 120 -6.76 24.66 -12.43
CA ALA A 120 -7.47 25.31 -13.52
C ALA A 120 -8.31 24.31 -14.34
N ALA A 121 -7.82 23.08 -14.51
CA ALA A 121 -8.52 21.95 -15.11
C ALA A 121 -9.52 21.24 -14.15
N ALA A 122 -9.86 21.86 -13.01
CA ALA A 122 -10.76 21.32 -11.99
C ALA A 122 -10.32 20.01 -11.30
N ASP A 123 -9.03 19.66 -11.41
CA ASP A 123 -8.41 18.51 -10.74
C ASP A 123 -7.71 18.94 -9.44
N ALA A 124 -8.54 19.21 -8.41
CA ALA A 124 -8.07 19.62 -7.10
C ALA A 124 -7.27 18.52 -6.38
N GLN A 125 -7.63 17.25 -6.60
CA GLN A 125 -6.93 16.08 -6.04
C GLN A 125 -5.48 16.04 -6.52
N ARG A 126 -5.26 16.18 -7.82
CA ARG A 126 -3.91 16.22 -8.40
C ARG A 126 -3.15 17.46 -7.96
N ALA A 127 -3.78 18.63 -7.96
CA ALA A 127 -3.16 19.86 -7.48
C ALA A 127 -2.67 19.72 -6.02
N TYR A 128 -3.50 19.14 -5.14
CA TYR A 128 -3.14 18.90 -3.75
C TYR A 128 -1.93 17.95 -3.62
N ARG A 129 -1.91 16.84 -4.39
CA ARG A 129 -0.75 15.92 -4.40
C ARG A 129 0.53 16.59 -4.90
N LEU A 130 0.45 17.38 -5.97
CA LEU A 130 1.61 18.07 -6.52
C LEU A 130 2.23 19.04 -5.52
N LEU A 131 1.44 19.71 -4.67
CA LEU A 131 1.98 20.57 -3.61
C LEU A 131 2.85 19.81 -2.59
N HIS A 132 2.53 18.54 -2.31
CA HIS A 132 3.37 17.70 -1.45
C HIS A 132 4.68 17.31 -2.16
N GLU A 133 4.64 17.10 -3.48
CA GLU A 133 5.85 16.89 -4.29
C GLU A 133 6.72 18.16 -4.34
N VAL A 134 6.11 19.34 -4.46
CA VAL A 134 6.80 20.64 -4.36
C VAL A 134 7.57 20.72 -3.04
N LEU A 135 6.94 20.38 -1.91
CA LEU A 135 7.60 20.41 -0.60
C LEU A 135 8.62 19.30 -0.39
N HIS A 136 8.54 18.20 -1.15
CA HIS A 136 9.60 17.20 -1.16
C HIS A 136 10.85 17.73 -1.86
N GLU A 137 10.69 18.43 -2.98
CA GLU A 137 11.83 19.03 -3.69
C GLU A 137 12.36 20.30 -3.02
N GLN A 138 11.47 21.10 -2.43
CA GLN A 138 11.81 22.34 -1.75
C GLN A 138 11.00 22.48 -0.44
N PRO A 139 11.53 21.98 0.69
CA PRO A 139 10.84 22.02 1.99
C PRO A 139 10.50 23.43 2.49
N ASP A 140 11.26 24.44 2.05
CA ASP A 140 11.11 25.86 2.41
C ASP A 140 10.23 26.66 1.42
N HIS A 141 9.52 26.00 0.49
CA HIS A 141 8.71 26.68 -0.52
C HIS A 141 7.49 27.40 0.09
N THR A 142 7.60 28.71 0.29
CA THR A 142 6.64 29.55 1.05
C THR A 142 5.19 29.46 0.55
N GLN A 143 4.96 29.50 -0.76
CA GLN A 143 3.60 29.42 -1.31
C GLN A 143 2.95 28.06 -1.06
N ALA A 144 3.65 26.95 -1.37
CA ALA A 144 3.15 25.60 -1.11
C ALA A 144 2.90 25.35 0.39
N LEU A 145 3.81 25.80 1.27
CA LEU A 145 3.60 25.75 2.72
C LEU A 145 2.32 26.47 3.14
N THR A 146 2.13 27.71 2.65
CA THR A 146 0.95 28.53 2.95
C THR A 146 -0.33 27.88 2.45
N ILE A 147 -0.33 27.35 1.22
CA ILE A 147 -1.50 26.70 0.63
C ILE A 147 -1.88 25.44 1.40
N LEU A 148 -0.90 24.61 1.77
CA LEU A 148 -1.14 23.42 2.59
C LEU A 148 -1.45 23.73 4.06
N GLY A 149 -1.29 25.00 4.48
CA GLY A 149 -1.61 25.46 5.84
C GLY A 149 -0.51 25.18 6.86
N TYR A 150 0.72 24.97 6.40
CA TYR A 150 1.89 24.95 7.26
C TYR A 150 2.26 26.39 7.63
N THR A 151 2.06 26.74 8.89
CA THR A 151 2.60 27.98 9.48
C THR A 151 3.98 27.70 10.11
N PRO A 152 4.92 28.66 10.09
CA PRO A 152 6.18 28.54 10.84
C PRO A 152 5.90 28.20 12.32
N GLY A 153 6.45 27.08 12.81
CA GLY A 153 6.25 26.61 14.19
C GLY A 153 5.03 25.69 14.44
N THR A 154 4.20 25.38 13.43
CA THR A 154 3.03 24.47 13.60
C THR A 154 3.28 23.01 13.24
N ARG A 155 4.47 22.65 12.74
CA ARG A 155 4.98 21.26 12.82
C ARG A 155 5.36 20.95 14.27
N ARG A 156 4.38 21.00 15.17
CA ARG A 156 4.59 20.72 16.59
C ARG A 156 4.86 19.22 16.73
N ARG A 157 6.07 18.88 17.18
CA ARG A 157 6.37 17.51 17.60
C ARG A 157 5.34 17.06 18.64
N PRO A 158 4.88 15.80 18.61
CA PRO A 158 3.99 15.26 19.63
C PRO A 158 4.56 15.51 21.03
N ARG A 159 3.68 15.84 21.98
CA ARG A 159 4.06 16.11 23.37
C ARG A 159 3.34 15.17 24.30
N ALA A 160 4.08 14.57 25.22
CA ALA A 160 3.55 13.70 26.26
C ALA A 160 3.38 14.44 27.57
N ARG A 161 2.29 14.16 28.30
CA ARG A 161 2.07 14.60 29.68
C ARG A 161 1.50 13.44 30.49
N ALA A 162 2.05 13.21 31.68
CA ALA A 162 1.51 12.20 32.59
C ALA A 162 0.10 12.60 33.07
N GLY A 163 -0.77 11.61 33.26
CA GLY A 163 -2.09 11.76 33.85
C GLY A 163 -2.02 12.33 35.27
N ARG A 164 -2.83 13.36 35.55
CA ARG A 164 -2.83 14.07 36.85
C ARG A 164 -3.82 13.51 37.86
N THR A 165 -4.81 12.76 37.40
CA THR A 165 -5.86 12.11 38.21
C THR A 165 -5.92 10.64 37.82
N GLN A 166 -6.80 9.86 38.44
CA GLN A 166 -7.18 8.56 37.88
C GLN A 166 -7.87 8.76 36.52
N HIS A 167 -7.64 7.86 35.55
CA HIS A 167 -8.30 7.93 34.25
C HIS A 167 -9.80 7.61 34.40
N PRO A 168 -10.71 8.50 33.99
CA PRO A 168 -12.14 8.39 34.32
C PRO A 168 -12.82 7.17 33.69
N GLN A 169 -12.36 6.73 32.52
CA GLN A 169 -12.98 5.59 31.80
C GLN A 169 -12.32 4.25 32.11
N PHE A 170 -11.03 4.25 32.47
CA PHE A 170 -10.22 3.02 32.48
C PHE A 170 -9.63 2.73 33.86
N GLY A 171 -9.86 3.59 34.85
CA GLY A 171 -9.36 3.40 36.21
C GLY A 171 -7.83 3.52 36.36
N TRP A 172 -7.08 3.83 35.30
CA TRP A 172 -5.62 3.92 35.37
C TRP A 172 -5.15 4.96 36.40
N PRO A 173 -4.26 4.60 37.34
CA PRO A 173 -3.84 5.51 38.41
C PRO A 173 -3.14 6.79 37.92
N ARG A 174 -3.13 7.82 38.77
CA ARG A 174 -2.33 9.04 38.55
C ARG A 174 -0.87 8.67 38.27
N GLY A 175 -0.29 9.27 37.23
CA GLY A 175 1.10 9.03 36.83
C GLY A 175 1.37 7.67 36.16
N LYS A 176 0.35 6.81 35.99
CA LYS A 176 0.47 5.49 35.33
C LYS A 176 -0.10 5.43 33.92
N TYR A 177 -0.52 6.58 33.38
CA TYR A 177 -0.89 6.73 31.99
C TYR A 177 -0.44 8.08 31.45
N TRP A 178 -0.43 8.21 30.12
CA TRP A 178 0.09 9.36 29.39
C TRP A 178 -0.95 9.90 28.42
N ASN A 179 -1.00 11.23 28.30
CA ASN A 179 -1.75 11.92 27.27
C ASN A 179 -0.76 12.53 26.27
N ILE A 180 -0.89 12.14 25.02
CA ILE A 180 -0.11 12.64 23.89
C ILE A 180 -0.97 13.59 23.09
N SER A 181 -0.43 14.75 22.76
CA SER A 181 -1.07 15.69 21.84
C SER A 181 -0.13 15.94 20.67
N SER A 182 -0.61 15.67 19.46
CA SER A 182 0.01 16.06 18.19
C SER A 182 -0.91 17.07 17.47
N PRO A 183 -0.56 17.57 16.26
CA PRO A 183 -1.42 18.45 15.49
C PRO A 183 -2.84 17.90 15.28
N HIS A 184 -2.99 16.63 14.90
CA HIS A 184 -4.26 16.02 14.53
C HIS A 184 -4.76 14.94 15.48
N PHE A 185 -3.97 14.52 16.47
CA PHE A 185 -4.36 13.44 17.38
C PHE A 185 -4.31 13.86 18.85
N THR A 186 -5.22 13.25 19.60
CA THR A 186 -5.14 13.12 21.05
C THR A 186 -5.06 11.63 21.37
N ILE A 187 -3.94 11.19 21.94
CA ILE A 187 -3.72 9.77 22.28
C ILE A 187 -3.64 9.63 23.79
N THR A 188 -4.39 8.71 24.35
CA THR A 188 -4.26 8.33 25.77
C THR A 188 -3.72 6.91 25.87
N THR A 189 -2.70 6.68 26.70
CA THR A 189 -2.06 5.36 26.78
C THR A 189 -1.63 4.97 28.19
N SER A 190 -1.88 3.71 28.56
CA SER A 190 -1.34 3.05 29.75
C SER A 190 0.06 2.44 29.54
N HIS A 191 0.55 2.39 28.31
CA HIS A 191 1.82 1.74 27.98
C HIS A 191 3.01 2.59 28.44
N SER A 192 3.38 3.63 27.68
CA SER A 192 4.47 4.53 28.02
C SER A 192 4.38 5.82 27.21
N ALA A 193 5.03 6.89 27.70
CA ALA A 193 5.16 8.14 26.95
C ALA A 193 5.78 7.92 25.57
N ARG A 194 6.84 7.10 25.50
CA ARG A 194 7.57 6.79 24.27
C ARG A 194 6.68 6.07 23.25
N ALA A 195 5.95 5.04 23.67
CA ALA A 195 5.04 4.33 22.77
C ALA A 195 3.92 5.24 22.25
N GLY A 196 3.37 6.09 23.11
CA GLY A 196 2.37 7.08 22.70
C GLY A 196 2.92 8.12 21.71
N LEU A 197 4.16 8.60 21.89
CA LEU A 197 4.82 9.51 20.94
C LEU A 197 5.07 8.84 19.60
N GLN A 198 5.55 7.60 19.59
CA GLN A 198 5.79 6.82 18.38
C GLN A 198 4.48 6.58 17.60
N LEU A 199 3.41 6.20 18.29
CA LEU A 199 2.09 6.05 17.67
C LEU A 199 1.58 7.36 17.09
N ALA A 200 1.79 8.49 17.77
CA ALA A 200 1.42 9.81 17.24
C ALA A 200 2.18 10.13 15.95
N GLU A 201 3.48 9.87 15.87
CA GLU A 201 4.27 10.10 14.65
C GLU A 201 3.83 9.18 13.50
N GLU A 202 3.46 7.94 13.80
CA GLU A 202 2.92 6.99 12.83
C GLU A 202 1.58 7.47 12.26
N LEU A 203 0.63 7.81 13.12
CA LEU A 203 -0.71 8.24 12.71
C LEU A 203 -0.71 9.60 12.01
N GLU A 204 0.18 10.52 12.38
CA GLU A 204 0.37 11.80 11.66
C GLU A 204 0.89 11.56 10.24
N GLY A 205 1.90 10.69 10.09
CA GLY A 205 2.41 10.31 8.76
C GLY A 205 1.34 9.64 7.90
N MET A 206 0.59 8.70 8.50
CA MET A 206 -0.51 8.02 7.82
C MET A 206 -1.63 8.99 7.41
N LEU A 207 -2.02 9.94 8.27
CA LEU A 207 -3.04 10.94 7.94
C LEU A 207 -2.58 11.84 6.80
N ILE A 208 -1.31 12.24 6.76
CA ILE A 208 -0.75 13.02 5.64
C ILE A 208 -0.82 12.23 4.33
N ALA A 209 -0.50 10.94 4.37
CA ALA A 209 -0.61 10.04 3.21
C ALA A 209 -2.08 9.86 2.77
N TRP A 210 -2.98 9.53 3.71
CA TRP A 210 -4.42 9.39 3.45
C TRP A 210 -5.02 10.67 2.86
N ARG A 211 -4.67 11.85 3.40
CA ARG A 211 -5.16 13.13 2.88
C ARG A 211 -4.74 13.41 1.44
N GLN A 212 -3.57 12.93 1.03
CA GLN A 212 -3.10 13.01 -0.36
C GLN A 212 -3.83 12.04 -1.29
N LEU A 213 -4.35 10.91 -0.79
CA LEU A 213 -5.16 9.97 -1.56
C LEU A 213 -6.63 10.40 -1.69
N PHE A 214 -7.18 11.00 -0.63
CA PHE A 214 -8.62 11.24 -0.51
C PHE A 214 -8.99 12.72 -0.37
N PHE A 215 -8.23 13.65 -0.95
CA PHE A 215 -8.51 15.09 -0.90
C PHE A 215 -9.94 15.43 -1.33
N ASP A 216 -10.45 14.80 -2.38
CA ASP A 216 -11.83 15.01 -2.84
C ASP A 216 -12.90 14.57 -1.82
N PHE A 217 -12.54 13.69 -0.88
CA PHE A 217 -13.41 13.27 0.20
C PHE A 217 -13.44 14.27 1.35
N TRP A 218 -12.27 14.59 1.93
CA TRP A 218 -12.16 15.39 3.16
C TRP A 218 -12.00 16.90 2.90
N GLY A 219 -11.39 17.26 1.78
CA GLY A 219 -11.00 18.62 1.44
C GLY A 219 -12.13 19.42 0.81
N VAL A 220 -11.97 20.75 0.84
CA VAL A 220 -12.84 21.70 0.16
C VAL A 220 -12.12 22.28 -1.07
N LYS A 221 -12.57 21.88 -2.27
CA LYS A 221 -11.99 22.32 -3.56
C LYS A 221 -11.95 23.85 -3.69
N ALA A 222 -13.02 24.52 -3.30
CA ALA A 222 -13.11 25.98 -3.30
C ALA A 222 -12.08 26.64 -2.36
N SER A 223 -11.84 26.05 -1.18
CA SER A 223 -10.81 26.54 -0.25
C SER A 223 -9.42 26.38 -0.86
N LEU A 224 -9.11 25.24 -1.48
CA LEU A 224 -7.83 25.05 -2.17
C LEU A 224 -7.64 26.12 -3.25
N LYS A 225 -8.66 26.34 -4.09
CA LYS A 225 -8.63 27.39 -5.12
C LYS A 225 -8.43 28.79 -4.54
N ALA A 226 -9.09 29.11 -3.44
CA ALA A 226 -8.92 30.38 -2.75
C ALA A 226 -7.50 30.55 -2.18
N ARG A 227 -6.90 29.49 -1.65
CA ARG A 227 -5.54 29.51 -1.09
C ARG A 227 -4.46 29.73 -2.15
N PHE A 228 -4.62 29.16 -3.35
CA PHE A 228 -3.74 29.50 -4.49
C PHE A 228 -3.78 30.99 -4.85
N LYS A 229 -4.86 31.71 -4.49
CA LYS A 229 -5.01 33.16 -4.65
C LYS A 229 -4.62 33.96 -3.39
N GLY A 230 -3.94 33.34 -2.43
CA GLY A 230 -3.53 33.99 -1.16
C GLY A 230 -4.61 34.01 -0.06
N GLY A 231 -5.75 33.34 -0.27
CA GLY A 231 -6.79 33.19 0.75
C GLY A 231 -6.34 32.33 1.94
N LYS A 232 -7.05 32.44 3.07
CA LYS A 232 -6.74 31.71 4.33
C LYS A 232 -7.78 30.66 4.73
N LEU A 233 -8.79 30.41 3.87
CA LEU A 233 -9.89 29.48 4.15
C LEU A 233 -9.37 28.09 4.53
N PRO A 234 -9.88 27.42 5.58
CA PRO A 234 -9.44 26.06 5.93
C PRO A 234 -9.64 25.07 4.77
N LEU A 235 -8.68 24.17 4.59
CA LEU A 235 -8.81 23.06 3.64
C LEU A 235 -9.78 21.99 4.13
N ALA A 236 -9.79 21.75 5.44
CA ALA A 236 -10.73 20.84 6.09
C ALA A 236 -12.14 21.44 6.14
N ARG A 237 -13.15 20.58 6.10
CA ARG A 237 -14.54 21.00 6.22
C ARG A 237 -14.85 21.49 7.65
N PRO A 238 -15.78 22.45 7.83
CA PRO A 238 -16.10 22.99 9.16
C PRO A 238 -16.66 21.96 10.16
N ASP A 239 -17.28 20.91 9.66
CA ASP A 239 -17.90 19.82 10.39
C ASP A 239 -16.94 18.63 10.66
N ALA A 240 -15.68 18.73 10.23
CA ALA A 240 -14.66 17.73 10.52
C ALA A 240 -14.21 17.76 11.98
N SER A 241 -13.86 16.59 12.53
CA SER A 241 -13.20 16.49 13.83
C SER A 241 -11.92 17.34 13.85
N LYS A 242 -11.75 18.16 14.89
CA LYS A 242 -10.52 18.97 15.07
C LYS A 242 -9.30 18.09 15.35
N LYS A 243 -9.50 17.00 16.08
CA LYS A 243 -8.50 15.96 16.36
C LYS A 243 -9.16 14.60 16.45
N PHE A 244 -8.47 13.57 15.98
CA PHE A 244 -8.86 12.18 16.13
C PHE A 244 -8.43 11.66 17.51
N ALA A 245 -9.34 10.98 18.22
CA ALA A 245 -9.06 10.41 19.52
C ALA A 245 -8.60 8.95 19.38
N VAL A 246 -7.54 8.58 20.09
CA VAL A 246 -6.98 7.22 20.07
C VAL A 246 -6.62 6.78 21.48
N VAL A 247 -6.83 5.49 21.78
CA VAL A 247 -6.38 4.87 23.02
C VAL A 247 -5.43 3.72 22.70
N LEU A 248 -4.27 3.72 23.36
CA LEU A 248 -3.28 2.63 23.27
C LEU A 248 -3.14 1.93 24.63
N PHE A 249 -3.64 0.72 24.71
CA PHE A 249 -3.50 -0.17 25.87
C PHE A 249 -2.10 -0.79 25.92
N ARG A 250 -1.64 -1.17 27.11
CA ARG A 250 -0.29 -1.70 27.30
C ARG A 250 -0.09 -3.09 26.72
N ASN A 251 -1.16 -3.88 26.62
CA ASN A 251 -1.14 -5.23 26.09
C ASN A 251 -2.57 -5.67 25.71
N ARG A 252 -2.67 -6.85 25.09
CA ARG A 252 -3.95 -7.42 24.65
C ARG A 252 -4.90 -7.68 25.82
N GLU A 253 -4.40 -8.19 26.94
CA GLU A 253 -5.20 -8.53 28.12
C GLU A 253 -5.93 -7.31 28.69
N GLU A 254 -5.24 -6.17 28.81
CA GLU A 254 -5.84 -4.93 29.28
C GLU A 254 -6.88 -4.40 28.28
N TYR A 255 -6.57 -4.46 26.98
CA TYR A 255 -7.49 -4.09 25.91
C TYR A 255 -8.78 -4.90 25.96
N THR A 256 -8.69 -6.22 26.05
CA THR A 256 -9.88 -7.08 26.09
C THR A 256 -10.68 -6.88 27.37
N SER A 257 -10.01 -6.84 28.52
CA SER A 257 -10.68 -6.73 29.82
C SER A 257 -11.44 -5.41 29.98
N LEU A 258 -10.86 -4.30 29.53
CA LEU A 258 -11.47 -2.97 29.69
C LEU A 258 -12.50 -2.64 28.60
N LEU A 259 -12.45 -3.30 27.44
CA LEU A 259 -13.38 -3.04 26.34
C LEU A 259 -14.48 -4.10 26.19
N ALA A 260 -14.42 -5.25 26.86
CA ALA A 260 -15.46 -6.29 26.75
C ALA A 260 -16.86 -5.77 27.13
N GLN A 261 -16.94 -4.79 28.04
CA GLN A 261 -18.21 -4.14 28.41
C GLN A 261 -18.76 -3.20 27.32
N ILE A 262 -17.91 -2.80 26.37
CA ILE A 262 -18.21 -1.86 25.30
C ILE A 262 -18.51 -2.61 23.99
N GLU A 263 -17.71 -3.63 23.70
CA GLU A 263 -17.77 -4.45 22.49
C GLU A 263 -17.57 -5.92 22.91
N PRO A 264 -18.65 -6.71 23.02
CA PRO A 264 -18.56 -8.09 23.46
C PRO A 264 -17.63 -8.97 22.61
N GLN A 265 -17.43 -8.64 21.33
CA GLN A 265 -16.56 -9.39 20.42
C GLN A 265 -15.10 -8.90 20.41
N ILE A 266 -14.73 -7.95 21.28
CA ILE A 266 -13.40 -7.30 21.25
C ILE A 266 -12.23 -8.29 21.42
N ALA A 267 -12.45 -9.45 22.04
CA ALA A 267 -11.41 -10.48 22.17
C ALA A 267 -10.92 -11.01 20.81
N ARG A 268 -11.78 -10.95 19.79
CA ARG A 268 -11.50 -11.40 18.42
C ARG A 268 -10.85 -10.32 17.57
N THR A 269 -10.81 -9.07 18.04
CA THR A 269 -10.26 -7.95 17.28
C THR A 269 -8.80 -7.70 17.65
N VAL A 270 -8.05 -7.17 16.69
CA VAL A 270 -6.64 -6.74 16.85
C VAL A 270 -6.50 -5.21 16.92
N GLY A 271 -7.62 -4.51 16.75
CA GLY A 271 -7.84 -3.07 16.80
C GLY A 271 -9.35 -2.83 16.63
N TYR A 272 -9.85 -1.68 17.06
CA TYR A 272 -11.28 -1.38 16.94
C TYR A 272 -11.52 0.13 16.85
N TYR A 273 -12.21 0.57 15.80
CA TYR A 273 -12.78 1.90 15.71
C TYR A 273 -14.26 1.92 16.13
N GLN A 274 -14.61 2.80 17.07
CA GLN A 274 -15.99 3.00 17.52
C GLN A 274 -16.55 4.34 17.05
N ALA A 275 -17.42 4.31 16.02
CA ALA A 275 -18.01 5.50 15.42
C ALA A 275 -18.76 6.39 16.43
N ALA A 276 -19.61 5.81 17.29
CA ALA A 276 -20.40 6.56 18.28
C ALA A 276 -19.54 7.37 19.28
N ARG A 277 -18.31 6.90 19.57
CA ARG A 277 -17.37 7.59 20.46
C ARG A 277 -16.27 8.34 19.73
N LYS A 278 -16.23 8.25 18.39
CA LYS A 278 -15.21 8.87 17.53
C LYS A 278 -13.80 8.55 18.02
N ARG A 279 -13.53 7.25 18.22
CA ARG A 279 -12.32 6.79 18.88
C ARG A 279 -11.84 5.44 18.39
N SER A 280 -10.54 5.35 18.14
CA SER A 280 -9.85 4.09 17.84
C SER A 280 -9.16 3.54 19.08
N PHE A 281 -9.18 2.22 19.23
CA PHE A 281 -8.60 1.49 20.34
C PHE A 281 -7.59 0.46 19.82
N PHE A 282 -6.36 0.52 20.35
CA PHE A 282 -5.25 -0.35 19.98
C PHE A 282 -4.54 -0.88 21.21
N PHE A 283 -3.79 -1.96 21.10
CA PHE A 283 -2.87 -2.40 22.14
C PHE A 283 -1.45 -2.51 21.59
N ALA A 284 -0.46 -2.38 22.47
CA ALA A 284 0.94 -2.56 22.09
C ALA A 284 1.20 -4.03 21.75
N ASN A 285 1.61 -4.26 20.49
CA ASN A 285 2.07 -5.53 19.97
C ASN A 285 2.86 -5.26 18.68
N ASP A 286 4.01 -5.92 18.52
CA ASP A 286 4.95 -5.74 17.41
C ASP A 286 4.33 -6.09 16.03
N SER A 287 3.26 -6.90 15.99
CA SER A 287 2.64 -7.38 14.75
C SER A 287 1.40 -6.62 14.25
N THR A 288 1.10 -5.41 14.74
CA THR A 288 -0.22 -4.75 14.53
C THR A 288 -0.24 -3.53 13.61
N VAL A 289 0.85 -3.21 12.88
CA VAL A 289 0.90 -1.99 12.03
C VAL A 289 -0.22 -1.96 10.99
N ALA A 290 -0.41 -3.04 10.23
CA ALA A 290 -1.47 -3.14 9.21
C ALA A 290 -2.85 -2.92 9.83
N THR A 291 -3.13 -3.55 10.98
CA THR A 291 -4.38 -3.34 11.71
C THR A 291 -4.58 -1.88 12.15
N ARG A 292 -3.54 -1.20 12.60
CA ARG A 292 -3.66 0.22 12.95
C ARG A 292 -4.02 1.08 11.75
N PHE A 293 -3.47 0.77 10.57
CA PHE A 293 -3.83 1.45 9.33
C PHE A 293 -5.27 1.14 8.91
N HIS A 294 -5.72 -0.09 9.10
CA HIS A 294 -7.11 -0.49 8.84
C HIS A 294 -8.09 0.38 9.66
N GLU A 295 -7.98 0.35 10.99
CA GLU A 295 -8.93 1.05 11.88
C GLU A 295 -8.81 2.57 11.78
N ALA A 296 -7.59 3.10 11.62
CA ALA A 296 -7.39 4.53 11.42
C ALA A 296 -8.03 5.01 10.11
N THR A 297 -8.07 4.16 9.06
CA THR A 297 -8.75 4.50 7.81
C THR A 297 -10.25 4.68 8.03
N HIS A 298 -10.91 3.75 8.72
CA HIS A 298 -12.32 3.89 9.13
C HIS A 298 -12.55 5.19 9.89
N GLN A 299 -11.70 5.48 10.87
CA GLN A 299 -11.76 6.71 11.64
C GLN A 299 -11.64 7.96 10.75
N PHE A 300 -10.69 7.99 9.82
CA PHE A 300 -10.47 9.15 8.96
C PHE A 300 -11.68 9.43 8.07
N PHE A 301 -12.29 8.40 7.49
CA PHE A 301 -13.50 8.59 6.70
C PHE A 301 -14.70 9.02 7.57
N GLN A 302 -14.88 8.43 8.76
CA GLN A 302 -16.00 8.72 9.65
C GLN A 302 -15.96 10.13 10.27
N GLU A 303 -14.76 10.70 10.42
CA GLU A 303 -14.57 11.93 11.19
C GLU A 303 -14.08 13.14 10.38
N SER A 304 -13.64 12.95 9.13
CA SER A 304 -13.17 14.06 8.30
C SER A 304 -14.29 14.91 7.68
N ARG A 305 -15.55 14.54 7.91
CA ARG A 305 -16.77 15.27 7.54
C ARG A 305 -17.97 14.66 8.27
N ARG A 306 -19.12 15.31 8.25
CA ARG A 306 -20.37 14.71 8.72
C ARG A 306 -20.79 13.58 7.78
N VAL A 307 -20.92 12.38 8.34
CA VAL A 307 -21.40 11.16 7.69
C VAL A 307 -22.42 10.46 8.61
N PRO A 308 -23.30 9.58 8.11
CA PRO A 308 -24.14 8.72 8.94
C PRO A 308 -23.30 7.78 9.82
N GLU A 309 -23.86 7.29 10.92
CA GLU A 309 -23.16 6.30 11.78
C GLU A 309 -23.12 4.91 11.14
N ASN A 310 -24.14 4.57 10.36
CA ASN A 310 -24.36 3.25 9.76
C ASN A 310 -23.91 3.22 8.29
N VAL A 311 -22.66 3.62 8.02
CA VAL A 311 -22.09 3.57 6.66
C VAL A 311 -22.03 2.13 6.15
N GLY A 312 -22.56 1.90 4.95
CA GLY A 312 -22.59 0.58 4.33
C GLY A 312 -23.57 -0.42 4.98
N GLU A 313 -24.53 0.06 5.77
CA GLU A 313 -25.47 -0.83 6.47
C GLU A 313 -26.33 -1.64 5.49
N ALA A 314 -26.83 -0.99 4.43
CA ALA A 314 -27.76 -1.59 3.47
C ALA A 314 -27.06 -2.23 2.25
N SER A 315 -25.95 -1.67 1.80
CA SER A 315 -25.21 -2.09 0.60
C SER A 315 -23.76 -1.60 0.65
N ASP A 316 -22.94 -2.06 -0.29
CA ASP A 316 -21.59 -1.56 -0.57
C ASP A 316 -20.60 -1.70 0.60
N PHE A 317 -20.89 -2.53 1.61
CA PHE A 317 -20.02 -2.69 2.77
C PHE A 317 -18.65 -3.27 2.39
N TRP A 318 -18.60 -4.03 1.29
CA TRP A 318 -17.37 -4.64 0.78
C TRP A 318 -16.26 -3.61 0.51
N ILE A 319 -16.57 -2.41 -0.01
CA ILE A 319 -15.55 -1.40 -0.32
C ILE A 319 -15.23 -0.51 0.88
N VAL A 320 -16.14 -0.43 1.86
CA VAL A 320 -15.85 0.19 3.16
C VAL A 320 -14.72 -0.59 3.85
N GLU A 321 -14.82 -1.92 3.89
CA GLU A 321 -13.73 -2.79 4.35
C GLU A 321 -12.57 -2.81 3.34
N GLY A 322 -12.87 -2.85 2.04
CA GLY A 322 -11.90 -2.92 0.97
C GLY A 322 -10.91 -1.76 0.96
N ILE A 323 -11.36 -0.52 1.23
CA ILE A 323 -10.47 0.65 1.28
C ILE A 323 -9.59 0.67 2.53
N ALA A 324 -10.07 0.12 3.65
CA ALA A 324 -9.26 -0.08 4.84
C ALA A 324 -8.19 -1.18 4.60
N LEU A 325 -8.58 -2.30 3.99
CA LEU A 325 -7.68 -3.37 3.56
C LEU A 325 -6.63 -2.89 2.55
N TYR A 326 -7.01 -1.99 1.63
CA TYR A 326 -6.09 -1.35 0.71
C TYR A 326 -5.01 -0.55 1.45
N MET A 327 -5.40 0.24 2.46
CA MET A 327 -4.48 1.04 3.27
C MET A 327 -3.52 0.18 4.14
N GLU A 328 -3.80 -1.10 4.35
CA GLU A 328 -2.85 -2.04 4.98
C GLU A 328 -1.58 -2.23 4.15
N SER A 329 -1.62 -1.94 2.85
CA SER A 329 -0.44 -1.98 1.95
C SER A 329 0.46 -0.74 2.07
N LEU A 330 0.18 0.16 3.03
CA LEU A 330 1.00 1.34 3.24
C LEU A 330 2.39 0.98 3.74
N GLU A 331 3.40 1.37 2.99
CA GLU A 331 4.81 1.27 3.35
C GLU A 331 5.41 2.65 3.56
N ARG A 332 6.21 2.81 4.62
CA ARG A 332 6.87 4.06 4.96
C ARG A 332 8.35 4.01 4.59
N TYR A 333 8.78 5.05 3.90
CA TYR A 333 10.16 5.39 3.62
C TYR A 333 10.51 6.69 4.36
N PRO A 334 11.79 7.11 4.43
CA PRO A 334 12.19 8.30 5.18
C PRO A 334 11.45 9.60 4.77
N ASP A 335 11.14 9.75 3.48
CA ASP A 335 10.63 10.97 2.86
C ASP A 335 9.28 10.79 2.13
N HIS A 336 8.84 9.54 1.94
CA HIS A 336 7.59 9.21 1.26
C HIS A 336 6.95 7.95 1.84
N CYS A 337 5.74 7.67 1.39
CA CYS A 337 5.06 6.40 1.58
C CYS A 337 4.62 5.86 0.23
N THR A 338 4.48 4.55 0.15
CA THR A 338 3.76 3.90 -0.95
C THR A 338 2.52 3.18 -0.44
N VAL A 339 1.50 3.07 -1.29
CA VAL A 339 0.28 2.27 -1.03
C VAL A 339 -0.07 1.58 -2.34
N GLY A 340 -0.54 0.34 -2.29
CA GLY A 340 -0.78 -0.48 -3.47
C GLY A 340 0.40 -1.38 -3.82
N GLY A 341 0.42 -1.84 -5.07
CA GLY A 341 1.41 -2.76 -5.62
C GLY A 341 0.89 -4.20 -5.70
N PHE A 342 1.28 -4.90 -6.76
CA PHE A 342 0.88 -6.30 -6.99
C PHE A 342 1.37 -7.27 -5.90
N ASP A 343 2.39 -6.85 -5.14
CA ASP A 343 3.04 -7.53 -4.01
C ASP A 343 2.35 -7.26 -2.66
N ALA A 344 1.28 -6.46 -2.62
CA ALA A 344 0.52 -6.23 -1.40
C ALA A 344 -0.01 -7.56 -0.82
N ASN A 345 0.16 -7.76 0.49
CA ASN A 345 -0.13 -9.04 1.14
C ASN A 345 -1.58 -9.53 0.93
N ARG A 346 -2.57 -8.64 1.06
CA ARG A 346 -3.99 -8.98 0.84
C ARG A 346 -4.29 -9.40 -0.60
N LEU A 347 -3.56 -8.83 -1.55
CA LEU A 347 -3.72 -9.13 -2.97
C LEU A 347 -3.23 -10.54 -3.32
N GLN A 348 -2.25 -11.08 -2.58
CA GLN A 348 -1.79 -12.46 -2.75
C GLN A 348 -2.91 -13.46 -2.46
N TYR A 349 -3.63 -13.26 -1.34
CA TYR A 349 -4.80 -14.06 -1.02
C TYR A 349 -5.93 -13.85 -2.02
N ALA A 350 -6.17 -12.62 -2.48
CA ALA A 350 -7.17 -12.37 -3.52
C ALA A 350 -6.89 -13.18 -4.79
N ARG A 351 -5.62 -13.24 -5.22
CA ARG A 351 -5.18 -14.05 -6.35
C ARG A 351 -5.36 -15.54 -6.11
N GLN A 352 -4.94 -16.04 -4.96
CA GLN A 352 -5.13 -17.45 -4.57
C GLN A 352 -6.62 -17.85 -4.63
N ARG A 353 -7.51 -17.04 -4.04
CA ARG A 353 -8.96 -17.33 -4.01
C ARG A 353 -9.55 -17.35 -5.41
N LEU A 354 -9.18 -16.39 -6.27
CA LEU A 354 -9.73 -16.31 -7.61
C LEU A 354 -9.20 -17.39 -8.55
N VAL A 355 -7.87 -17.60 -8.54
CA VAL A 355 -7.18 -18.42 -9.55
C VAL A 355 -7.18 -19.90 -9.16
N ASN A 356 -6.81 -20.22 -7.91
CA ASN A 356 -6.66 -21.62 -7.48
C ASN A 356 -7.99 -22.17 -6.96
N GLU A 357 -8.64 -21.44 -6.05
CA GLU A 357 -9.91 -21.89 -5.45
C GLU A 357 -11.14 -21.62 -6.31
N LYS A 358 -10.98 -20.88 -7.43
CA LYS A 358 -12.06 -20.50 -8.34
C LYS A 358 -13.22 -19.77 -7.63
N PHE A 359 -12.94 -19.12 -6.51
CA PHE A 359 -13.92 -18.38 -5.73
C PHE A 359 -14.04 -16.95 -6.26
N TYR A 360 -15.27 -16.56 -6.61
CA TYR A 360 -15.61 -15.19 -6.97
C TYR A 360 -17.11 -14.95 -6.81
N LEU A 361 -17.48 -13.92 -6.06
CA LEU A 361 -18.85 -13.40 -6.04
C LEU A 361 -18.94 -12.24 -7.05
N PRO A 362 -19.83 -12.26 -8.06
CA PRO A 362 -19.96 -11.15 -9.01
C PRO A 362 -20.13 -9.80 -8.32
N LEU A 363 -19.57 -8.73 -8.89
CA LEU A 363 -19.50 -7.43 -8.22
C LEU A 363 -20.88 -6.82 -7.95
N GLY A 364 -21.89 -7.14 -8.76
CA GLY A 364 -23.28 -6.77 -8.51
C GLY A 364 -23.81 -7.36 -7.19
N ASP A 365 -23.62 -8.67 -7.01
CA ASP A 365 -24.04 -9.39 -5.80
C ASP A 365 -23.24 -8.93 -4.59
N LEU A 366 -21.92 -8.77 -4.75
CA LEU A 366 -21.05 -8.27 -3.69
C LEU A 366 -21.43 -6.84 -3.25
N SER A 367 -21.78 -5.96 -4.20
CA SER A 367 -22.21 -4.58 -3.91
C SER A 367 -23.59 -4.53 -3.26
N ALA A 368 -24.45 -5.51 -3.50
CA ALA A 368 -25.74 -5.61 -2.81
C ALA A 368 -25.61 -5.98 -1.32
N LEU A 369 -24.46 -6.53 -0.88
CA LEU A 369 -24.27 -6.90 0.51
C LEU A 369 -24.06 -5.67 1.41
N GLY A 370 -24.99 -5.49 2.35
CA GLY A 370 -24.85 -4.61 3.50
C GLY A 370 -23.97 -5.21 4.60
N ARG A 371 -23.74 -4.44 5.66
CA ARG A 371 -22.85 -4.80 6.77
C ARG A 371 -23.19 -6.15 7.39
N GLN A 372 -24.40 -6.31 7.91
CA GLN A 372 -24.81 -7.52 8.62
C GLN A 372 -24.72 -8.74 7.70
N THR A 373 -25.28 -8.64 6.49
CA THR A 373 -25.29 -9.74 5.52
C THR A 373 -23.90 -10.19 5.12
N LEU A 374 -22.94 -9.27 5.01
CA LEU A 374 -21.56 -9.60 4.68
C LEU A 374 -20.85 -10.25 5.88
N GLN A 375 -21.01 -9.69 7.09
CA GLN A 375 -20.36 -10.18 8.32
C GLN A 375 -20.83 -11.58 8.75
N GLU A 376 -22.08 -11.93 8.47
CA GLU A 376 -22.65 -13.25 8.75
C GLU A 376 -22.41 -14.26 7.62
N HIS A 377 -21.83 -13.83 6.50
CA HIS A 377 -21.66 -14.68 5.33
C HIS A 377 -20.68 -15.84 5.58
N PRO A 378 -21.00 -17.10 5.22
CA PRO A 378 -20.13 -18.27 5.47
C PRO A 378 -18.73 -18.14 4.85
N SER A 379 -18.63 -17.39 3.75
CA SER A 379 -17.38 -17.12 3.02
C SER A 379 -16.71 -15.79 3.41
N LEU A 380 -17.02 -15.20 4.57
CA LEU A 380 -16.54 -13.87 5.00
C LEU A 380 -15.05 -13.63 4.69
N ARG A 381 -14.17 -14.56 5.08
CA ARG A 381 -12.72 -14.43 4.85
C ARG A 381 -12.36 -14.31 3.37
N ARG A 382 -13.01 -15.10 2.51
CA ARG A 382 -12.80 -15.07 1.06
C ARG A 382 -13.36 -13.80 0.44
N LEU A 383 -14.52 -13.33 0.92
CA LEU A 383 -15.10 -12.05 0.50
C LEU A 383 -14.18 -10.88 0.86
N TYR A 384 -13.58 -10.86 2.06
CA TYR A 384 -12.60 -9.83 2.42
C TYR A 384 -11.34 -9.84 1.53
N SER A 385 -10.82 -11.02 1.18
CA SER A 385 -9.74 -11.12 0.19
C SER A 385 -10.17 -10.57 -1.17
N GLN A 386 -11.38 -10.91 -1.64
CA GLN A 386 -11.93 -10.39 -2.89
C GLN A 386 -12.11 -8.87 -2.84
N SER A 387 -12.66 -8.33 -1.76
CA SER A 387 -12.85 -6.89 -1.53
C SER A 387 -11.53 -6.12 -1.58
N ALA A 388 -10.49 -6.64 -0.94
CA ALA A 388 -9.15 -6.07 -1.02
C ALA A 388 -8.66 -6.05 -2.47
N GLY A 389 -8.75 -7.19 -3.17
CA GLY A 389 -8.30 -7.31 -4.55
C GLY A 389 -9.01 -6.37 -5.51
N LEU A 390 -10.34 -6.29 -5.44
CA LEU A 390 -11.15 -5.37 -6.23
C LEU A 390 -10.83 -3.90 -5.90
N THR A 391 -10.55 -3.58 -4.65
CA THR A 391 -10.19 -2.20 -4.28
C THR A 391 -8.82 -1.81 -4.84
N HIS A 392 -7.82 -2.70 -4.77
CA HIS A 392 -6.54 -2.50 -5.47
C HIS A 392 -6.75 -2.31 -6.97
N PHE A 393 -7.56 -3.15 -7.61
CA PHE A 393 -7.90 -3.01 -9.03
C PHE A 393 -8.53 -1.65 -9.35
N LEU A 394 -9.53 -1.23 -8.60
CA LEU A 394 -10.24 0.02 -8.90
C LEU A 394 -9.41 1.27 -8.57
N ILE A 395 -8.45 1.20 -7.64
CA ILE A 395 -7.58 2.34 -7.29
C ILE A 395 -6.33 2.40 -8.18
N ASP A 396 -5.71 1.26 -8.48
CA ASP A 396 -4.38 1.17 -9.12
C ASP A 396 -4.42 0.57 -10.53
N GLY A 397 -5.45 -0.22 -10.87
CA GLY A 397 -5.60 -0.87 -12.17
C GLY A 397 -5.71 0.12 -13.33
N ALA A 398 -5.21 -0.30 -14.49
CA ALA A 398 -5.20 0.49 -15.72
C ALA A 398 -4.66 1.93 -15.52
N GLY A 399 -3.55 2.05 -14.78
CA GLY A 399 -2.93 3.35 -14.48
C GLY A 399 -3.76 4.24 -13.54
N GLY A 400 -4.72 3.65 -12.82
CA GLY A 400 -5.64 4.36 -11.93
C GLY A 400 -6.81 5.04 -12.64
N GLN A 401 -7.20 4.58 -13.83
CA GLN A 401 -8.29 5.20 -14.61
C GLN A 401 -9.61 5.29 -13.83
N PHE A 402 -9.91 4.28 -13.01
CA PHE A 402 -11.15 4.21 -12.23
C PHE A 402 -11.09 5.02 -10.93
N ARG A 403 -9.90 5.39 -10.46
CA ARG A 403 -9.69 6.02 -9.14
C ARG A 403 -10.57 7.25 -8.91
N PRO A 404 -10.69 8.22 -9.85
CA PRO A 404 -11.57 9.37 -9.63
C PRO A 404 -13.03 8.97 -9.44
N GLY A 405 -13.48 7.93 -10.15
CA GLY A 405 -14.81 7.34 -10.00
C GLY A 405 -15.00 6.67 -8.65
N VAL A 406 -14.01 5.89 -8.19
CA VAL A 406 -14.04 5.27 -6.86
C VAL A 406 -14.12 6.32 -5.75
N LEU A 407 -13.42 7.44 -5.87
CA LEU A 407 -13.50 8.52 -4.89
C LEU A 407 -14.92 9.13 -4.82
N LYS A 408 -15.60 9.27 -5.96
CA LYS A 408 -17.01 9.69 -6.01
C LYS A 408 -17.93 8.64 -5.40
N TYR A 409 -17.67 7.36 -5.69
CA TYR A 409 -18.44 6.24 -5.17
C TYR A 409 -18.33 6.13 -3.64
N LEU A 410 -17.11 6.17 -3.09
CA LEU A 410 -16.86 6.26 -1.65
C LEU A 410 -17.58 7.46 -1.05
N GLN A 411 -17.48 8.64 -1.68
CA GLN A 411 -18.21 9.81 -1.20
C GLN A 411 -19.73 9.59 -1.17
N ALA A 412 -20.32 8.92 -2.16
CA ALA A 412 -21.75 8.61 -2.17
C ALA A 412 -22.13 7.65 -1.04
N ILE A 413 -21.36 6.59 -0.82
CA ILE A 413 -21.57 5.61 0.26
C ILE A 413 -21.55 6.30 1.63
N TYR A 414 -20.48 7.04 1.93
CA TYR A 414 -20.31 7.73 3.21
C TYR A 414 -21.28 8.90 3.41
N LEU A 415 -21.99 9.34 2.37
CA LEU A 415 -23.06 10.33 2.49
C LEU A 415 -24.45 9.70 2.53
N GLY A 416 -24.56 8.37 2.52
CA GLY A 416 -25.84 7.65 2.51
C GLY A 416 -26.62 7.85 1.21
N ARG A 417 -25.91 7.96 0.08
CA ARG A 417 -26.48 8.24 -1.25
C ARG A 417 -26.19 7.15 -2.27
N SER A 418 -25.52 6.06 -1.86
CA SER A 418 -25.22 4.95 -2.76
C SER A 418 -26.42 4.02 -2.92
N ASN A 419 -26.40 3.29 -4.03
CA ASN A 419 -27.29 2.20 -4.38
C ASN A 419 -26.52 1.27 -5.35
N THR A 420 -27.16 0.19 -5.80
CA THR A 420 -26.55 -0.84 -6.66
C THR A 420 -26.04 -0.33 -8.02
N GLN A 421 -26.49 0.83 -8.49
CA GLN A 421 -26.07 1.44 -9.76
C GLN A 421 -24.92 2.43 -9.58
N THR A 422 -24.64 2.84 -8.33
CA THR A 422 -23.74 3.96 -8.04
C THR A 422 -22.31 3.67 -8.44
N LEU A 423 -21.82 2.43 -8.24
CA LEU A 423 -20.47 2.04 -8.64
C LEU A 423 -20.27 2.18 -10.14
N ALA A 424 -21.10 1.51 -10.94
CA ALA A 424 -21.03 1.51 -12.40
C ALA A 424 -21.11 2.95 -12.97
N ALA A 425 -22.05 3.75 -12.45
CA ALA A 425 -22.19 5.15 -12.86
C ALA A 425 -21.00 6.02 -12.46
N SER A 426 -20.36 5.76 -11.32
CA SER A 426 -19.24 6.57 -10.83
C SER A 426 -17.95 6.32 -11.60
N VAL A 427 -17.71 5.06 -11.99
CA VAL A 427 -16.49 4.62 -12.70
C VAL A 427 -16.65 4.57 -14.23
N ASP A 428 -17.85 4.86 -14.73
CA ASP A 428 -18.19 4.85 -16.16
C ASP A 428 -17.87 3.50 -16.84
N SER A 429 -18.32 2.41 -16.20
CA SER A 429 -18.12 1.05 -16.69
C SER A 429 -19.22 0.12 -16.18
N SER A 430 -19.54 -0.94 -16.94
CA SER A 430 -20.46 -1.97 -16.46
C SER A 430 -19.78 -2.90 -15.46
N LEU A 431 -20.56 -3.48 -14.54
CA LEU A 431 -20.02 -4.40 -13.54
C LEU A 431 -19.40 -5.65 -14.19
N ASP A 432 -19.99 -6.17 -15.26
CA ASP A 432 -19.43 -7.32 -16.00
C ASP A 432 -18.05 -7.03 -16.61
N LEU A 433 -17.85 -5.81 -17.13
CA LEU A 433 -16.56 -5.40 -17.67
C LEU A 433 -15.53 -5.26 -16.54
N LEU A 434 -15.93 -4.72 -15.39
CA LEU A 434 -15.07 -4.65 -14.21
C LEU A 434 -14.68 -6.05 -13.70
N ASP A 435 -15.62 -6.99 -13.65
CA ASP A 435 -15.37 -8.37 -13.23
C ASP A 435 -14.37 -9.08 -14.15
N LYS A 436 -14.49 -8.84 -15.46
CA LYS A 436 -13.53 -9.34 -16.45
C LYS A 436 -12.16 -8.69 -16.28
N SER A 437 -12.10 -7.35 -16.25
CA SER A 437 -10.85 -6.59 -16.12
C SER A 437 -10.13 -6.86 -14.79
N TYR A 438 -10.86 -7.19 -13.73
CA TYR A 438 -10.26 -7.59 -12.46
C TYR A 438 -9.40 -8.86 -12.59
N ARG A 439 -9.84 -9.84 -13.39
CA ARG A 439 -9.05 -11.06 -13.65
C ARG A 439 -7.73 -10.72 -14.35
N ASP A 440 -7.80 -9.88 -15.37
CA ASP A 440 -6.61 -9.42 -16.11
C ASP A 440 -5.66 -8.62 -15.21
N PHE A 441 -6.21 -7.83 -14.28
CA PHE A 441 -5.41 -7.06 -13.32
C PHE A 441 -4.60 -7.94 -12.35
N LEU A 442 -5.08 -9.14 -12.01
CA LEU A 442 -4.35 -10.04 -11.13
C LEU A 442 -3.17 -10.75 -11.82
N ASP A 443 -3.10 -10.76 -13.16
CA ASP A 443 -1.96 -11.28 -13.89
C ASP A 443 -0.71 -10.43 -13.61
N VAL A 444 0.44 -11.07 -13.52
CA VAL A 444 1.73 -10.43 -13.23
C VAL A 444 2.70 -10.75 -14.36
N THR A 445 3.46 -9.74 -14.77
CA THR A 445 4.43 -9.85 -15.87
C THR A 445 5.86 -9.80 -15.37
N ASP A 446 6.81 -10.25 -16.20
CA ASP A 446 8.25 -10.12 -15.92
C ASP A 446 8.67 -8.66 -15.68
N GLN A 447 8.05 -7.70 -16.39
CA GLN A 447 8.33 -6.28 -16.20
C GLN A 447 7.94 -5.80 -14.80
N GLN A 448 6.82 -6.29 -14.26
CA GLN A 448 6.41 -5.97 -12.89
C GLN A 448 7.36 -6.62 -11.87
N LEU A 449 7.79 -7.86 -12.10
CA LEU A 449 8.80 -8.52 -11.25
C LEU A 449 10.12 -7.74 -11.21
N GLN A 450 10.58 -7.19 -12.33
CA GLN A 450 11.78 -6.35 -12.37
C GLN A 450 11.65 -5.07 -11.52
N GLN A 451 10.43 -4.60 -11.28
CA GLN A 451 10.15 -3.42 -10.46
C GLN A 451 10.03 -3.73 -8.96
N LEU A 452 10.07 -5.02 -8.55
CA LEU A 452 10.10 -5.38 -7.14
C LEU A 452 11.33 -4.77 -6.48
N LYS A 453 11.15 -3.96 -5.43
CA LYS A 453 12.27 -3.25 -4.80
C LYS A 453 13.21 -4.22 -4.05
N PRO A 454 14.54 -4.10 -4.17
CA PRO A 454 15.47 -4.95 -3.42
C PRO A 454 15.35 -4.74 -1.88
N ALA A 455 14.94 -5.80 -1.17
CA ALA A 455 14.78 -5.99 0.29
C ALA A 455 13.69 -5.11 1.00
N SER A 456 12.83 -5.56 1.94
CA SER A 456 12.93 -6.65 2.95
C SER A 456 11.60 -6.89 3.74
N ARG A 457 10.42 -7.06 3.11
CA ARG A 457 9.17 -7.43 3.85
C ARG A 457 8.17 -8.33 3.13
N ILE A 458 8.39 -8.67 1.87
CA ILE A 458 7.50 -9.62 1.18
C ILE A 458 7.70 -10.99 1.81
N ARG A 459 6.67 -11.45 2.54
CA ARG A 459 6.60 -12.78 3.13
C ARG A 459 5.77 -13.73 2.28
N ASN A 460 4.79 -13.19 1.57
CA ASN A 460 3.87 -13.96 0.77
C ASN A 460 3.94 -13.46 -0.66
N LEU A 461 4.14 -14.38 -1.61
CA LEU A 461 4.08 -14.09 -3.02
C LEU A 461 3.32 -15.21 -3.73
N CYS A 462 2.11 -14.90 -4.18
CA CYS A 462 1.24 -15.85 -4.86
C CYS A 462 1.08 -15.39 -6.29
N LEU A 463 1.62 -16.12 -7.25
CA LEU A 463 1.64 -15.83 -8.69
C LEU A 463 1.20 -17.06 -9.52
N PRO A 464 0.14 -17.78 -9.13
CA PRO A 464 -0.31 -18.94 -9.88
C PRO A 464 -0.78 -18.52 -11.27
N ARG A 465 -0.38 -19.29 -12.28
CA ARG A 465 -0.81 -19.14 -13.68
C ARG A 465 -0.52 -17.75 -14.28
N THR A 466 0.44 -17.01 -13.73
CA THR A 466 0.88 -15.73 -14.30
C THR A 466 1.77 -15.95 -15.52
N LYS A 467 1.85 -14.97 -16.41
CA LYS A 467 2.69 -15.03 -17.64
C LYS A 467 4.20 -14.84 -17.37
N THR A 468 4.65 -15.15 -16.16
CA THR A 468 6.01 -14.93 -15.71
C THR A 468 6.94 -16.04 -16.18
N THR A 469 8.10 -15.67 -16.72
CA THR A 469 9.13 -16.62 -17.17
C THR A 469 10.15 -16.91 -16.06
N SER A 470 10.96 -17.96 -16.21
CA SER A 470 12.11 -18.20 -15.32
C SER A 470 13.04 -16.98 -15.22
N ALA A 471 13.24 -16.24 -16.33
CA ALA A 471 14.05 -15.02 -16.32
C ALA A 471 13.41 -13.89 -15.50
N GLY A 472 12.08 -13.72 -15.57
CA GLY A 472 11.36 -12.76 -14.73
C GLY A 472 11.41 -13.14 -13.24
N LEU A 473 11.26 -14.43 -12.95
CA LEU A 473 11.29 -14.98 -11.59
C LEU A 473 12.70 -15.02 -10.98
N ALA A 474 13.76 -14.86 -11.77
CA ALA A 474 15.15 -14.91 -11.29
C ALA A 474 15.43 -13.91 -10.16
N ARG A 475 14.68 -12.80 -10.06
CA ARG A 475 14.83 -11.82 -8.99
C ARG A 475 14.37 -12.34 -7.61
N LEU A 476 13.57 -13.42 -7.57
CA LEU A 476 13.11 -14.04 -6.32
C LEU A 476 14.26 -14.59 -5.47
N ILE A 477 15.44 -14.82 -6.06
CA ILE A 477 16.64 -15.25 -5.33
C ILE A 477 17.10 -14.23 -4.27
N GLU A 478 16.67 -12.97 -4.39
CA GLU A 478 16.99 -11.89 -3.45
C GLU A 478 16.03 -11.86 -2.23
N TYR A 479 14.96 -12.65 -2.21
CA TYR A 479 13.86 -12.56 -1.23
C TYR A 479 13.93 -13.66 -0.17
N ASN A 480 14.88 -13.53 0.76
CA ASN A 480 15.12 -14.51 1.83
C ASN A 480 14.11 -14.50 2.99
N GLN A 481 13.07 -13.66 2.92
CA GLN A 481 12.02 -13.54 3.95
C GLN A 481 10.69 -14.18 3.53
N LEU A 482 10.66 -14.91 2.41
CA LEU A 482 9.43 -15.57 1.96
C LEU A 482 9.06 -16.71 2.91
N GLU A 483 7.80 -16.69 3.35
CA GLU A 483 7.09 -17.71 4.13
C GLU A 483 6.13 -18.50 3.24
N TRP A 484 5.57 -17.86 2.20
CA TRP A 484 4.71 -18.51 1.20
C TRP A 484 5.11 -18.07 -0.21
N LEU A 485 5.39 -19.05 -1.07
CA LEU A 485 5.59 -18.86 -2.49
C LEU A 485 4.68 -19.80 -3.29
N ASP A 486 3.83 -19.23 -4.14
CA ASP A 486 3.09 -19.98 -5.16
C ASP A 486 3.48 -19.43 -6.53
N ILE A 487 4.14 -20.26 -7.33
CA ILE A 487 4.51 -19.96 -8.72
C ILE A 487 4.04 -21.10 -9.63
N SER A 488 2.93 -21.75 -9.25
CA SER A 488 2.32 -22.84 -10.00
C SER A 488 1.94 -22.39 -11.42
N PHE A 489 2.12 -23.27 -12.39
CA PHE A 489 1.84 -23.06 -13.80
C PHE A 489 2.50 -21.79 -14.39
N THR A 490 3.66 -21.41 -13.87
CA THR A 490 4.51 -20.36 -14.45
C THR A 490 5.66 -20.98 -15.25
N GLY A 491 6.51 -20.13 -15.85
CA GLY A 491 7.72 -20.55 -16.52
C GLY A 491 8.89 -20.94 -15.60
N ALA A 492 8.64 -21.26 -14.32
CA ALA A 492 9.67 -21.67 -13.37
C ALA A 492 10.34 -23.01 -13.78
N ASP A 493 11.65 -23.09 -13.59
CA ASP A 493 12.49 -24.23 -13.95
C ASP A 493 13.61 -24.46 -12.92
N ASP A 494 14.39 -25.53 -13.10
CA ASP A 494 15.43 -25.93 -12.15
C ASP A 494 16.47 -24.83 -11.93
N ARG A 495 16.77 -24.00 -12.95
CA ARG A 495 17.76 -22.91 -12.87
C ARG A 495 17.39 -21.86 -11.83
N LEU A 496 16.10 -21.57 -11.67
CA LEU A 496 15.57 -20.72 -10.61
C LEU A 496 15.68 -21.43 -9.25
N LEU A 497 15.17 -22.65 -9.18
CA LEU A 497 14.99 -23.35 -7.90
C LEU A 497 16.31 -23.69 -7.23
N VAL A 498 17.38 -23.99 -7.95
CA VAL A 498 18.71 -24.23 -7.35
C VAL A 498 19.31 -23.01 -6.66
N LYS A 499 18.75 -21.81 -6.88
CA LYS A 499 19.22 -20.54 -6.28
C LYS A 499 18.18 -19.89 -5.37
N LEU A 500 16.99 -20.44 -5.28
CA LEU A 500 15.91 -19.87 -4.49
C LEU A 500 16.24 -19.99 -2.99
N PRO A 501 16.18 -18.90 -2.20
CA PRO A 501 16.30 -19.00 -0.75
C PRO A 501 14.99 -19.55 -0.17
N GLY A 502 15.08 -20.54 0.72
CA GLY A 502 13.91 -21.05 1.44
C GLY A 502 14.09 -21.30 2.94
N PRO A 503 14.99 -20.62 3.69
CA PRO A 503 15.15 -20.89 5.11
C PRO A 503 13.90 -20.54 5.93
N LEU A 504 12.99 -19.70 5.42
CA LEU A 504 11.73 -19.32 6.09
C LEU A 504 10.47 -19.82 5.36
N LEU A 505 10.61 -20.51 4.23
CA LEU A 505 9.45 -20.97 3.46
C LEU A 505 8.69 -22.04 4.24
N GLU A 506 7.41 -21.79 4.48
CA GLU A 506 6.47 -22.72 5.09
C GLU A 506 5.55 -23.35 4.03
N ARG A 507 5.27 -22.63 2.95
CA ARG A 507 4.38 -23.10 1.87
C ARG A 507 4.99 -22.82 0.51
N LEU A 508 5.16 -23.87 -0.30
CA LEU A 508 5.73 -23.79 -1.64
C LEU A 508 4.85 -24.55 -2.64
N ASN A 509 4.27 -23.83 -3.60
CA ASN A 509 3.52 -24.44 -4.70
C ASN A 509 4.28 -24.27 -6.03
N LEU A 510 4.65 -25.41 -6.61
CA LEU A 510 5.36 -25.57 -7.89
C LEU A 510 4.53 -26.39 -8.90
N GLU A 511 3.22 -26.56 -8.67
CA GLU A 511 2.35 -27.36 -9.53
C GLU A 511 2.50 -26.94 -11.01
N GLY A 512 2.67 -27.90 -11.92
CA GLY A 512 2.66 -27.66 -13.36
C GLY A 512 3.83 -26.81 -13.88
N THR A 513 4.92 -26.70 -13.12
CA THR A 513 6.17 -26.05 -13.54
C THR A 513 7.13 -27.04 -14.22
N ALA A 514 8.23 -26.55 -14.80
CA ALA A 514 9.20 -27.38 -15.51
C ALA A 514 10.22 -28.07 -14.59
N ILE A 515 9.88 -28.25 -13.31
CA ILE A 515 10.77 -28.77 -12.26
C ILE A 515 11.03 -30.27 -12.41
N SER A 516 12.28 -30.67 -12.18
CA SER A 516 12.74 -32.06 -12.16
C SER A 516 13.51 -32.40 -10.87
N ASP A 517 13.95 -33.65 -10.73
CA ASP A 517 14.71 -34.14 -9.58
C ASP A 517 15.92 -33.27 -9.23
N SER A 518 16.56 -32.65 -10.24
CA SER A 518 17.76 -31.84 -10.04
C SER A 518 17.55 -30.62 -9.13
N ALA A 519 16.34 -30.07 -9.11
CA ALA A 519 16.00 -28.91 -8.27
C ALA A 519 15.67 -29.29 -6.83
N LEU A 520 15.29 -30.55 -6.56
CA LEU A 520 14.81 -30.99 -5.25
C LEU A 520 15.93 -31.04 -4.21
N ALA A 521 17.19 -31.16 -4.64
CA ALA A 521 18.34 -31.02 -3.75
C ALA A 521 18.35 -29.69 -2.98
N ASN A 522 17.95 -28.58 -3.61
CA ASN A 522 17.84 -27.30 -2.90
C ASN A 522 16.59 -27.23 -2.02
N ILE A 523 15.45 -27.77 -2.49
CA ILE A 523 14.20 -27.82 -1.72
C ILE A 523 14.37 -28.61 -0.41
N GLY A 524 15.18 -29.67 -0.42
CA GLY A 524 15.54 -30.44 0.78
C GLY A 524 16.18 -29.63 1.91
N SER A 525 16.69 -28.41 1.61
CA SER A 525 17.23 -27.48 2.62
C SER A 525 16.17 -26.57 3.27
N PHE A 526 14.93 -26.56 2.77
CA PHE A 526 13.86 -25.67 3.23
C PHE A 526 13.12 -26.29 4.43
N THR A 527 13.84 -26.49 5.53
CA THR A 527 13.39 -27.31 6.68
C THR A 527 12.16 -26.77 7.43
N ASN A 528 11.70 -25.56 7.12
CA ASN A 528 10.47 -24.99 7.66
C ASN A 528 9.22 -25.29 6.81
N LEU A 529 9.35 -25.98 5.67
CA LEU A 529 8.21 -26.33 4.82
C LEU A 529 7.21 -27.20 5.58
N ARG A 530 5.95 -26.75 5.55
CA ARG A 530 4.76 -27.46 6.02
C ARG A 530 3.90 -27.94 4.85
N GLU A 531 3.88 -27.19 3.75
CA GLU A 531 3.11 -27.51 2.55
C GLU A 531 4.01 -27.43 1.32
N LEU A 532 4.06 -28.52 0.54
CA LEU A 532 4.77 -28.61 -0.72
C LEU A 532 3.89 -29.24 -1.80
N ASP A 533 3.68 -28.51 -2.89
CA ASP A 533 2.98 -29.03 -4.06
C ASP A 533 3.93 -29.14 -5.26
N LEU A 534 4.16 -30.39 -5.70
CA LEU A 534 4.97 -30.76 -6.86
C LEU A 534 4.12 -31.42 -7.94
N SER A 535 2.78 -31.30 -7.87
CA SER A 535 1.87 -31.93 -8.82
C SER A 535 2.19 -31.51 -10.26
N GLN A 536 2.02 -32.43 -11.21
CA GLN A 536 2.27 -32.19 -12.63
C GLN A 536 3.70 -31.73 -12.98
N THR A 537 4.69 -32.00 -12.12
CA THR A 537 6.12 -31.79 -12.41
C THR A 537 6.77 -33.06 -12.98
N LYS A 538 8.06 -32.99 -13.31
CA LYS A 538 8.83 -34.14 -13.83
C LYS A 538 9.53 -34.96 -12.73
N VAL A 539 9.22 -34.68 -11.46
CA VAL A 539 9.83 -35.34 -10.30
C VAL A 539 9.54 -36.84 -10.30
N GLY A 540 10.54 -37.63 -9.98
CA GLY A 540 10.49 -39.09 -9.77
C GLY A 540 11.12 -39.50 -8.43
N ASP A 541 11.38 -40.80 -8.28
CA ASP A 541 11.84 -41.38 -7.00
C ASP A 541 13.15 -40.77 -6.51
N ASP A 542 14.11 -40.51 -7.42
CA ASP A 542 15.41 -39.88 -7.09
C ASP A 542 15.25 -38.47 -6.52
N GLY A 543 14.28 -37.69 -7.01
CA GLY A 543 14.02 -36.35 -6.51
C GLY A 543 13.41 -36.38 -5.10
N ILE A 544 12.47 -37.30 -4.87
CA ILE A 544 11.80 -37.44 -3.56
C ILE A 544 12.78 -37.80 -2.44
N ALA A 545 13.89 -38.49 -2.75
CA ALA A 545 14.95 -38.78 -1.78
C ALA A 545 15.48 -37.53 -1.06
N HIS A 546 15.48 -36.37 -1.72
CA HIS A 546 15.94 -35.12 -1.11
C HIS A 546 14.98 -34.53 -0.06
N LEU A 547 13.75 -35.02 0.02
CA LEU A 547 12.72 -34.47 0.93
C LEU A 547 12.77 -35.08 2.34
N GLU A 548 13.61 -36.11 2.58
CA GLU A 548 13.69 -36.86 3.84
C GLU A 548 13.94 -36.00 5.09
N ASN A 549 14.53 -34.81 4.92
CA ASN A 549 14.89 -33.87 6.00
C ASN A 549 13.82 -32.80 6.26
N LEU A 550 12.71 -32.78 5.50
CA LEU A 550 11.61 -31.83 5.69
C LEU A 550 10.69 -32.26 6.83
N LEU A 551 11.24 -32.40 8.04
CA LEU A 551 10.57 -33.01 9.19
C LEU A 551 9.33 -32.23 9.68
N GLN A 552 9.13 -30.99 9.22
CA GLN A 552 7.94 -30.16 9.51
C GLN A 552 6.84 -30.31 8.46
N LEU A 553 7.05 -31.10 7.41
CA LEU A 553 6.12 -31.24 6.30
C LEU A 553 4.83 -31.93 6.77
N GLU A 554 3.70 -31.26 6.54
CA GLU A 554 2.34 -31.68 6.90
C GLU A 554 1.56 -32.09 5.64
N VAL A 555 1.80 -31.41 4.52
CA VAL A 555 1.05 -31.60 3.27
C VAL A 555 2.01 -31.74 2.09
N LEU A 556 1.87 -32.83 1.34
CA LEU A 556 2.66 -33.12 0.14
C LEU A 556 1.76 -33.57 -1.02
N TYR A 557 1.68 -32.74 -2.07
CA TYR A 557 0.97 -33.09 -3.30
C TYR A 557 1.96 -33.52 -4.40
N LEU A 558 1.77 -34.73 -4.93
CA LEU A 558 2.59 -35.37 -5.96
C LEU A 558 1.74 -35.82 -7.16
N THR A 559 0.54 -35.27 -7.32
CA THR A 559 -0.41 -35.74 -8.33
C THR A 559 0.13 -35.59 -9.74
N GLY A 560 0.19 -36.69 -10.50
CA GLY A 560 0.70 -36.72 -11.87
C GLY A 560 2.22 -36.58 -11.99
N THR A 561 2.97 -36.81 -10.92
CA THR A 561 4.43 -36.97 -10.96
C THR A 561 4.83 -38.38 -11.43
N ARG A 562 6.14 -38.66 -11.52
CA ARG A 562 6.70 -39.93 -12.02
C ARG A 562 7.08 -40.92 -10.91
N ILE A 563 6.68 -40.64 -9.68
CA ILE A 563 7.00 -41.47 -8.52
C ILE A 563 6.36 -42.87 -8.64
N THR A 564 7.01 -43.83 -7.98
CA THR A 564 6.57 -45.22 -7.86
C THR A 564 6.58 -45.66 -6.39
N ASP A 565 6.21 -46.91 -6.13
CA ASP A 565 6.32 -47.52 -4.79
C ASP A 565 7.70 -47.36 -4.16
N ALA A 566 8.78 -47.31 -4.97
CA ALA A 566 10.14 -47.18 -4.48
C ALA A 566 10.39 -45.81 -3.83
N GLY A 567 9.83 -44.73 -4.39
CA GLY A 567 10.00 -43.38 -3.86
C GLY A 567 9.37 -43.17 -2.49
N LEU A 568 8.32 -43.93 -2.14
CA LEU A 568 7.62 -43.77 -0.85
C LEU A 568 8.51 -44.09 0.36
N HIS A 569 9.55 -44.91 0.20
CA HIS A 569 10.46 -45.25 1.30
C HIS A 569 11.14 -43.99 1.87
N HIS A 570 11.46 -43.02 1.02
CA HIS A 570 12.09 -41.76 1.42
C HIS A 570 11.18 -40.84 2.24
N LEU A 571 9.87 -41.09 2.24
CA LEU A 571 8.89 -40.30 3.00
C LEU A 571 8.66 -40.85 4.42
N GLU A 572 9.22 -42.02 4.76
CA GLU A 572 8.99 -42.68 6.06
C GLU A 572 9.47 -41.84 7.26
N SER A 573 10.43 -40.93 7.07
CA SER A 573 10.94 -40.02 8.11
C SER A 573 9.98 -38.87 8.43
N LEU A 574 9.03 -38.56 7.54
CA LEU A 574 8.14 -37.39 7.64
C LEU A 574 6.99 -37.61 8.61
N LYS A 575 7.29 -37.78 9.90
CA LYS A 575 6.31 -38.17 10.93
C LYS A 575 5.19 -37.16 11.19
N ASN A 576 5.33 -35.93 10.68
CA ASN A 576 4.30 -34.90 10.74
C ASN A 576 3.40 -34.85 9.49
N LEU A 577 3.65 -35.69 8.48
CA LEU A 577 2.86 -35.70 7.25
C LEU A 577 1.44 -36.16 7.53
N GLU A 578 0.48 -35.29 7.23
CA GLU A 578 -0.96 -35.45 7.43
C GLU A 578 -1.64 -35.76 6.10
N ILE A 579 -1.26 -35.05 5.03
CA ILE A 579 -1.85 -35.22 3.70
C ILE A 579 -0.75 -35.58 2.71
N LEU A 580 -0.95 -36.69 1.99
CA LEU A 580 -0.16 -37.09 0.84
C LEU A 580 -1.12 -37.27 -0.34
N ASP A 581 -0.85 -36.70 -1.51
CA ASP A 581 -1.64 -37.02 -2.70
C ASP A 581 -0.72 -37.56 -3.80
N VAL A 582 -0.95 -38.81 -4.18
CA VAL A 582 -0.21 -39.50 -5.25
C VAL A 582 -1.13 -39.87 -6.42
N GLY A 583 -2.24 -39.16 -6.59
CA GLY A 583 -3.16 -39.37 -7.69
C GLY A 583 -2.45 -39.34 -9.04
N LYS A 584 -2.84 -40.22 -9.97
CA LYS A 584 -2.25 -40.31 -11.32
C LYS A 584 -0.72 -40.58 -11.33
N THR A 585 -0.19 -41.21 -10.28
CA THR A 585 1.20 -41.73 -10.25
C THR A 585 1.22 -43.24 -10.48
N LYS A 586 2.39 -43.89 -10.34
CA LYS A 586 2.53 -45.35 -10.38
C LYS A 586 2.58 -45.99 -8.99
N VAL A 587 2.19 -45.25 -7.95
CA VAL A 587 2.10 -45.76 -6.58
C VAL A 587 0.89 -46.68 -6.43
N SER A 588 1.11 -47.86 -5.86
CA SER A 588 0.08 -48.83 -5.54
C SER A 588 -0.62 -48.54 -4.22
N VAL A 589 -1.87 -48.97 -4.09
CA VAL A 589 -2.63 -48.90 -2.83
C VAL A 589 -1.91 -49.64 -1.71
N ASP A 590 -1.27 -50.77 -2.01
CA ASP A 590 -0.52 -51.56 -1.03
C ASP A 590 0.71 -50.83 -0.50
N ALA A 591 1.40 -50.04 -1.33
CA ALA A 591 2.51 -49.21 -0.90
C ALA A 591 2.05 -48.05 -0.01
N LEU A 592 0.94 -47.38 -0.37
CA LEU A 592 0.33 -46.34 0.48
C LEU A 592 -0.11 -46.88 1.85
N GLN A 593 -0.76 -48.04 1.89
CA GLN A 593 -1.14 -48.68 3.14
C GLN A 593 0.07 -49.03 4.01
N ARG A 594 1.18 -49.47 3.41
CA ARG A 594 2.44 -49.71 4.13
C ARG A 594 3.03 -48.42 4.70
N LEU A 595 3.05 -47.34 3.91
CA LEU A 595 3.53 -46.04 4.36
C LEU A 595 2.64 -45.48 5.49
N GLY A 596 1.32 -45.58 5.37
CA GLY A 596 0.38 -45.13 6.40
C GLY A 596 0.55 -45.84 7.76
N LYS A 597 1.06 -47.08 7.78
CA LYS A 597 1.44 -47.75 9.04
C LYS A 597 2.68 -47.15 9.69
N GLN A 598 3.55 -46.50 8.92
CA GLN A 598 4.79 -45.86 9.39
C GLN A 598 4.61 -44.39 9.78
N LEU A 599 3.57 -43.73 9.23
CA LEU A 599 3.28 -42.31 9.43
C LEU A 599 2.05 -42.13 10.32
N PRO A 600 2.22 -41.79 11.62
CA PRO A 600 1.14 -41.83 12.60
C PRO A 600 0.06 -40.76 12.40
N ARG A 601 0.33 -39.73 11.59
CA ARG A 601 -0.60 -38.62 11.33
C ARG A 601 -1.23 -38.65 9.95
N LEU A 602 -0.79 -39.55 9.07
CA LEU A 602 -1.25 -39.57 7.69
C LEU A 602 -2.74 -39.92 7.65
N GLU A 603 -3.53 -39.05 7.04
CA GLU A 603 -4.96 -39.28 6.85
C GLU A 603 -5.20 -40.52 5.98
N PRO A 604 -6.23 -41.33 6.29
CA PRO A 604 -6.60 -42.46 5.45
C PRO A 604 -6.91 -41.98 4.01
N GLN A 605 -6.18 -42.56 3.06
CA GLN A 605 -6.30 -42.29 1.61
C GLN A 605 -7.57 -42.91 1.02
#